data_AF-A0A3D3MFG5-F1
#
_entry.id   AF-A0A3D3MFG5-F1
#
_cell.length_a   1.000
_cell.length_b   1.000
_cell.length_c   1.000
_cell.angle_alpha   90.00
_cell.angle_beta   90.00
_cell.angle_gamma   90.00
#
_symmetry.space_group_name_H-M   'P 1'
#
loop_
_entity.id
_entity.type
_entity.pdbx_description
1 polymer ?
#
loop_
_entity_poly.entity_id
_entity_poly.type
_entity_poly.pdbx_seq_one_letter_code
_entity_poly.pdbx_strand_id
1 'polypeptide(L)'
;MEGYQEYLIFGLPVFPTSKTVTVTCAACKKYFRPSEISNKVFEGVQYIKNKIKPAVWMFLLPIVIGTAFFLKLMSTSNPEPENADTIDNIQIGDIYSLRIDDHRYNKMKVLDVKDGAVVFHKSGHASVKLRKLAHIDSFDGDTIVYSKEDLMKLKSDYKIIDIAKE
;
A
#
# COMPACT_ATOMS: atom_id res chain seq x y z
N MET A 1 -3.33 37.37 -20.91
CA MET A 1 -3.23 36.71 -19.60
C MET A 1 -3.44 35.24 -19.87
N GLU A 2 -2.42 34.43 -19.64
CA GLU A 2 -2.42 33.00 -19.95
C GLU A 2 -2.95 32.25 -18.72
N GLY A 3 -3.91 31.36 -18.92
CA GLY A 3 -4.51 30.57 -17.86
C GLY A 3 -4.48 29.10 -18.24
N TYR A 4 -3.85 28.28 -17.39
CA TYR A 4 -4.01 26.83 -17.45
C TYR A 4 -5.26 26.48 -16.65
N GLN A 5 -6.20 25.73 -17.24
CA GLN A 5 -7.30 25.16 -16.46
C GLN A 5 -6.76 23.93 -15.75
N GLU A 6 -6.56 24.06 -14.45
CA GLU A 6 -6.25 22.95 -13.57
C GLU A 6 -7.58 22.34 -13.11
N TYR A 7 -7.81 21.06 -13.42
CA TYR A 7 -8.93 20.34 -12.82
C TYR A 7 -8.53 19.95 -11.40
N LEU A 8 -9.19 20.54 -10.40
CA LEU A 8 -8.96 20.26 -9.00
C LEU A 8 -9.71 18.97 -8.63
N ILE A 9 -9.01 17.84 -8.54
CA ILE A 9 -9.49 16.68 -7.77
C ILE A 9 -8.65 16.69 -6.49
N PHE A 10 -9.28 16.97 -5.33
CA PHE A 10 -8.60 17.04 -4.02
C PHE A 10 -7.47 18.07 -3.87
N GLY A 11 -7.54 19.26 -4.51
CA GLY A 11 -6.60 20.35 -4.21
C GLY A 11 -5.16 20.18 -4.73
N LEU A 12 -4.90 19.13 -5.52
CA LEU A 12 -3.60 18.88 -6.16
C LEU A 12 -3.70 19.21 -7.66
N PRO A 13 -2.76 19.98 -8.25
CA PRO A 13 -2.76 20.29 -9.67
C PRO A 13 -2.40 19.04 -10.48
N VAL A 14 -3.42 18.26 -10.83
CA VAL A 14 -3.28 17.02 -11.60
C VAL A 14 -3.24 17.33 -13.09
N PHE A 15 -2.05 17.69 -13.55
CA PHE A 15 -1.64 17.82 -14.95
C PHE A 15 -2.37 18.92 -15.77
N PRO A 16 -1.65 19.63 -16.65
CA PRO A 16 -2.30 20.54 -17.59
C PRO A 16 -3.09 19.74 -18.64
N THR A 17 -4.41 19.66 -18.47
CA THR A 17 -5.30 18.93 -19.39
C THR A 17 -5.69 19.76 -20.61
N SER A 18 -5.70 21.09 -20.48
CA SER A 18 -6.09 22.01 -21.54
C SER A 18 -5.33 23.33 -21.51
N LYS A 19 -5.17 23.93 -22.69
CA LYS A 19 -4.60 25.26 -22.88
C LYS A 19 -5.73 26.24 -23.20
N THR A 20 -5.86 27.30 -22.40
CA THR A 20 -6.81 28.39 -22.69
C THR A 20 -6.04 29.62 -23.16
N VAL A 21 -6.52 30.25 -24.22
CA VAL A 21 -5.96 31.49 -24.75
C VAL A 21 -7.11 32.47 -24.91
N THR A 22 -7.00 33.62 -24.26
CA THR A 22 -7.99 34.70 -24.34
C THR A 22 -7.49 35.79 -25.26
N VAL A 23 -8.30 36.15 -26.25
CA VAL A 23 -8.02 37.30 -27.12
C VAL A 23 -8.65 38.54 -26.48
N THR A 24 -7.83 39.55 -26.22
CA THR A 24 -8.25 40.84 -25.65
C THR A 24 -7.84 41.95 -26.60
N CYS A 25 -8.76 42.85 -26.90
CA CYS A 25 -8.40 44.08 -27.61
C CYS A 25 -7.67 45.03 -26.67
N ALA A 26 -6.47 45.49 -27.07
CA ALA A 26 -5.67 46.40 -26.26
C ALA A 26 -6.35 47.77 -26.03
N ALA A 27 -7.11 48.26 -27.02
CA ALA A 27 -7.73 49.57 -26.96
C ALA A 27 -9.03 49.58 -26.11
N CYS A 28 -9.92 48.60 -26.32
CA CYS A 28 -11.22 48.57 -25.63
C CYS A 28 -11.30 47.56 -24.47
N LYS A 29 -10.23 46.79 -24.22
CA LYS A 29 -10.13 45.77 -23.16
C LYS A 29 -11.22 44.70 -23.17
N LYS A 30 -11.95 44.56 -24.28
CA LYS A 30 -13.00 43.56 -24.45
C LYS A 30 -12.38 42.19 -24.74
N TYR A 31 -12.94 41.15 -24.12
CA TYR A 31 -12.63 39.76 -24.38
C TYR A 31 -13.50 39.23 -25.51
N PHE A 32 -12.89 38.49 -26.44
CA PHE A 32 -13.59 37.87 -27.55
C PHE A 32 -13.62 36.36 -27.38
N ARG A 33 -14.78 35.75 -27.66
CA ARG A 33 -14.86 34.29 -27.76
C ARG A 33 -14.16 33.81 -29.03
N PRO A 34 -13.68 32.55 -29.07
CA PRO A 34 -13.10 31.97 -30.28
C PRO A 34 -14.02 32.01 -31.51
N SER A 35 -15.35 32.03 -31.30
CA SER A 35 -16.37 32.15 -32.36
C SER A 35 -16.57 33.58 -32.87
N GLU A 36 -16.10 34.59 -32.16
CA GLU A 36 -16.33 36.02 -32.45
C GLU A 36 -15.13 36.68 -33.15
N ILE A 37 -14.04 35.95 -33.34
CA ILE A 37 -12.80 36.43 -33.98
C ILE A 37 -12.73 36.03 -35.45
N SER A 38 -12.10 36.88 -36.27
CA SER A 38 -11.87 36.57 -37.69
C SER A 38 -10.91 35.37 -37.86
N ASN A 39 -11.06 34.64 -38.97
CA ASN A 39 -10.24 33.45 -39.26
C ASN A 39 -8.72 33.71 -39.20
N LYS A 40 -8.26 34.88 -39.69
CA LYS A 40 -6.83 35.26 -39.61
C LYS A 40 -6.32 35.35 -38.17
N VAL A 41 -7.13 35.88 -37.27
CA VAL A 41 -6.77 36.00 -35.85
C VAL A 41 -6.82 34.62 -35.19
N PHE A 42 -7.81 33.80 -35.54
CA PHE A 42 -7.92 32.42 -35.04
C PHE A 42 -6.70 31.57 -35.42
N GLU A 43 -6.23 31.65 -36.66
CA GLU A 43 -5.01 30.95 -37.12
C GLU A 43 -3.78 31.37 -36.34
N GLY A 44 -3.59 32.68 -36.11
CA GLY A 44 -2.50 33.19 -35.28
C GLY A 44 -2.56 32.69 -33.83
N VAL A 45 -3.76 32.62 -33.25
CA VAL A 45 -3.98 32.06 -31.91
C VAL A 45 -3.63 30.58 -31.85
N GLN A 46 -4.01 29.78 -32.85
CA GLN A 46 -3.67 28.36 -32.93
C GLN A 46 -2.16 28.14 -33.07
N TYR A 47 -1.50 28.96 -33.88
CA TYR A 47 -0.04 28.92 -34.04
C TYR A 47 0.68 29.15 -32.70
N ILE A 48 0.27 30.18 -31.94
CA ILE A 48 0.84 30.50 -30.62
C ILE A 48 0.55 29.36 -29.62
N LYS A 49 -0.69 28.86 -29.58
CA LYS A 49 -1.11 27.77 -28.69
C LYS A 49 -0.30 26.49 -28.89
N ASN A 50 0.08 26.20 -30.14
CA ASN A 50 0.91 25.04 -30.48
C ASN A 50 2.39 25.25 -30.15
N LYS A 51 2.88 26.49 -30.21
CA LYS A 51 4.28 26.81 -29.91
C LYS A 51 4.59 26.75 -28.40
N ILE A 52 3.61 27.08 -27.56
CA ILE A 52 3.76 27.06 -26.10
C ILE A 52 3.69 25.61 -25.61
N LYS A 53 4.80 25.09 -25.07
CA LYS A 53 4.86 23.77 -24.44
C LYS A 53 4.57 23.89 -22.94
N PRO A 54 3.91 22.90 -22.31
CA PRO A 54 3.74 22.90 -20.86
C PRO A 54 5.11 22.82 -20.17
N ALA A 55 5.26 23.51 -19.04
CA ALA A 55 6.49 23.49 -18.27
C ALA A 55 6.71 22.10 -17.65
N VAL A 56 7.93 21.56 -17.78
CA VAL A 56 8.28 20.21 -17.31
C VAL A 56 8.05 20.05 -15.79
N TRP A 57 8.20 21.13 -15.02
CA TRP A 57 8.01 21.13 -13.57
C TRP A 57 6.58 20.75 -13.13
N MET A 58 5.57 20.98 -13.98
CA MET A 58 4.17 20.60 -13.72
C MET A 58 3.97 19.08 -13.62
N PHE A 59 4.92 18.28 -14.14
CA PHE A 59 4.84 16.82 -14.11
C PHE A 59 5.60 16.19 -12.93
N LEU A 60 6.46 16.94 -12.22
CA LEU A 60 7.30 16.34 -11.17
C LEU A 60 6.50 15.83 -9.98
N LEU A 61 5.57 16.64 -9.48
CA LEU A 61 4.76 16.31 -8.31
C LEU A 61 3.92 15.02 -8.50
N PRO A 62 3.15 14.86 -9.58
CA PRO A 62 2.38 13.63 -9.76
C PRO A 62 3.26 12.42 -10.07
N ILE A 63 4.44 12.59 -10.69
CA ILE A 63 5.41 11.48 -10.86
C ILE A 63 5.87 10.98 -9.49
N VAL A 64 6.29 11.89 -8.59
CA VAL A 64 6.76 11.53 -7.24
C VAL A 64 5.66 10.81 -6.46
N ILE A 65 4.43 11.32 -6.49
CA ILE A 65 3.28 10.70 -5.81
C ILE A 65 2.99 9.32 -6.41
N GLY A 66 2.99 9.19 -7.74
CA GLY A 66 2.77 7.93 -8.43
C GLY A 66 3.82 6.88 -8.09
N THR A 67 5.10 7.26 -8.06
CA THR A 67 6.20 6.38 -7.66
C THR A 67 6.07 5.93 -6.21
N ALA A 68 5.75 6.83 -5.28
CA ALA A 68 5.55 6.48 -3.88
C ALA A 68 4.41 5.46 -3.69
N PHE A 69 3.30 5.65 -4.42
CA PHE A 69 2.17 4.74 -4.38
C PHE A 69 2.53 3.36 -4.96
N PHE A 70 3.27 3.33 -6.07
CA PHE A 70 3.74 2.11 -6.70
C PHE A 70 4.70 1.32 -5.78
N LEU A 71 5.64 2.00 -5.13
CA LEU A 71 6.54 1.39 -4.15
C LEU A 71 5.78 0.80 -2.96
N LYS A 72 4.75 1.51 -2.47
CA LYS A 72 3.90 1.00 -1.38
C LYS A 72 3.16 -0.28 -1.78
N LEU A 73 2.63 -0.36 -3.00
CA LEU A 73 1.97 -1.56 -3.52
C LEU A 73 2.94 -2.74 -3.66
N MET A 74 4.19 -2.48 -4.05
CA MET A 74 5.22 -3.52 -4.09
C MET A 74 5.64 -3.98 -2.68
N SER A 75 5.70 -3.06 -1.71
CA SER A 75 6.09 -3.35 -0.32
C SER A 75 5.11 -4.27 0.40
N THR A 76 3.84 -4.33 -0.01
CA THR A 76 2.84 -5.23 0.59
C THR A 76 3.01 -6.71 0.24
N SER A 77 3.97 -7.07 -0.63
CA SER A 77 4.19 -8.46 -1.05
C SER A 77 5.00 -9.31 -0.07
N ASN A 78 5.67 -8.70 0.92
CA ASN A 78 6.36 -9.43 1.98
C ASN A 78 5.86 -8.93 3.34
N PRO A 79 4.95 -9.64 4.02
CA PRO A 79 4.84 -9.51 5.46
C PRO A 79 6.13 -10.11 6.04
N GLU A 80 7.22 -9.35 6.05
CA GLU A 80 8.26 -9.62 7.03
C GLU A 80 7.59 -9.45 8.39
N PRO A 81 7.58 -10.50 9.21
CA PRO A 81 6.93 -10.37 10.49
C PRO A 81 7.76 -9.47 11.37
N GLU A 82 7.11 -8.38 11.78
CA GLU A 82 7.61 -7.37 12.70
C GLU A 82 8.05 -7.97 14.05
N ASN A 83 7.77 -9.26 14.29
CA ASN A 83 8.12 -10.02 15.48
C ASN A 83 9.02 -11.22 15.13
N ALA A 84 10.20 -10.96 14.57
CA ALA A 84 11.29 -11.94 14.50
C ALA A 84 11.91 -12.23 15.89
N ASP A 85 11.08 -12.27 16.93
CA ASP A 85 11.50 -12.56 18.29
C ASP A 85 11.70 -14.07 18.42
N THR A 86 12.96 -14.42 18.31
CA THR A 86 13.61 -15.72 18.18
C THR A 86 12.95 -16.89 18.92
N ILE A 87 12.74 -18.00 18.19
CA ILE A 87 12.43 -19.38 18.67
C ILE A 87 13.40 -19.86 19.79
N ASP A 88 14.46 -19.10 20.06
CA ASP A 88 15.40 -19.39 21.13
C ASP A 88 14.86 -19.10 22.54
N ASN A 89 13.80 -18.33 22.70
CA ASN A 89 13.23 -18.05 24.02
C ASN A 89 11.70 -18.23 24.03
N ILE A 90 11.27 -19.49 23.99
CA ILE A 90 9.86 -19.90 24.04
C ILE A 90 9.40 -19.87 25.49
N GLN A 91 8.38 -19.08 25.79
CA GLN A 91 7.78 -19.01 27.11
C GLN A 91 6.39 -19.66 27.11
N ILE A 92 6.02 -20.21 28.27
CA ILE A 92 4.66 -20.72 28.49
C ILE A 92 3.69 -19.54 28.37
N GLY A 93 2.68 -19.67 27.52
CA GLY A 93 1.73 -18.60 27.25
C GLY A 93 1.88 -17.95 25.87
N ASP A 94 3.03 -18.07 25.21
CA ASP A 94 3.27 -17.48 23.89
C ASP A 94 2.30 -18.02 22.82
N ILE A 95 1.84 -17.14 21.92
CA ILE A 95 0.93 -17.50 20.83
C ILE A 95 1.64 -17.36 19.48
N TYR A 96 1.70 -18.47 18.75
CA TYR A 96 2.31 -18.60 17.44
C TYR A 96 1.25 -18.67 16.34
N SER A 97 1.49 -17.99 15.21
CA SER A 97 0.68 -18.14 13.99
C SER A 97 1.40 -19.04 12.99
N LEU A 98 0.79 -20.20 12.72
CA LEU A 98 1.24 -21.19 11.75
C LEU A 98 0.46 -21.05 10.42
N ARG A 99 1.18 -20.85 9.32
CA ARG A 99 0.67 -20.93 7.95
C ARG A 99 0.41 -22.38 7.58
N ILE A 100 -0.83 -22.68 7.22
CA ILE A 100 -1.21 -23.97 6.62
C ILE A 100 -1.11 -23.84 5.09
N ASP A 101 -1.66 -22.76 4.51
CA ASP A 101 -1.62 -22.47 3.06
C ASP A 101 -1.49 -20.96 2.81
N ASP A 102 -1.37 -20.53 1.55
CA ASP A 102 -1.21 -19.13 1.12
C ASP A 102 -2.18 -18.13 1.74
N HIS A 103 -3.36 -18.59 2.16
CA HIS A 103 -4.38 -17.76 2.78
C HIS A 103 -5.00 -18.39 4.04
N ARG A 104 -4.38 -19.41 4.65
CA ARG A 104 -4.92 -20.06 5.85
C ARG A 104 -3.88 -20.11 6.96
N TYR A 105 -4.26 -19.58 8.11
CA TYR A 105 -3.42 -19.52 9.30
C TYR A 105 -4.13 -20.20 10.46
N ASN A 106 -3.39 -20.98 11.24
CA ASN A 106 -3.85 -21.54 12.50
C ASN A 106 -2.99 -20.97 13.64
N LYS A 107 -3.60 -20.77 14.80
CA LYS A 107 -2.95 -20.19 15.97
C LYS A 107 -2.68 -21.27 17.00
N MET A 108 -1.54 -21.19 17.67
CA MET A 108 -1.02 -22.20 18.58
C MET A 108 -0.51 -21.53 19.85
N LYS A 109 -1.03 -21.90 21.02
CA LYS A 109 -0.55 -21.38 22.32
C LYS A 109 0.40 -22.38 22.97
N VAL A 110 1.52 -21.92 23.49
CA VAL A 110 2.46 -22.75 24.27
C VAL A 110 1.85 -23.06 25.63
N LEU A 111 1.66 -24.35 25.91
CA LEU A 111 1.15 -24.83 27.20
C LEU A 111 2.28 -25.22 28.16
N ASP A 112 3.31 -25.86 27.63
CA ASP A 112 4.40 -26.40 28.44
C ASP A 112 5.67 -26.52 27.60
N VAL A 113 6.83 -26.38 28.25
CA VAL A 113 8.15 -26.57 27.66
C VAL A 113 8.91 -27.54 28.55
N LYS A 114 9.08 -28.79 28.08
CA LYS A 114 9.76 -29.86 28.82
C LYS A 114 10.89 -30.44 28.00
N ASP A 115 12.09 -30.45 28.55
CA ASP A 115 13.28 -31.12 28.01
C ASP A 115 13.55 -30.87 26.51
N GLY A 116 13.33 -29.62 26.06
CA GLY A 116 13.55 -29.22 24.65
C GLY A 116 12.41 -29.53 23.69
N ALA A 117 11.30 -30.10 24.18
CA ALA A 117 10.03 -30.24 23.48
C ALA A 117 9.03 -29.18 23.96
N VAL A 118 8.29 -28.62 23.00
CA VAL A 118 7.29 -27.58 23.24
C VAL A 118 5.91 -28.14 22.94
N VAL A 119 5.04 -28.06 23.92
CA VAL A 119 3.66 -28.51 23.83
C VAL A 119 2.79 -27.31 23.46
N PHE A 120 2.06 -27.43 22.36
CA PHE A 120 1.18 -26.40 21.85
C PHE A 120 -0.28 -26.85 21.87
N HIS A 121 -1.18 -25.92 22.18
CA HIS A 121 -2.61 -26.08 21.96
C HIS A 121 -3.00 -25.37 20.67
N LYS A 122 -3.56 -26.10 19.69
CA LYS A 122 -4.12 -25.46 18.49
C LYS A 122 -5.46 -24.80 18.79
N SER A 123 -5.75 -23.71 18.09
CA SER A 123 -7.13 -23.24 17.97
C SER A 123 -7.93 -24.21 17.09
N GLY A 124 -9.17 -24.48 17.46
CA GLY A 124 -10.10 -25.32 16.69
C GLY A 124 -10.49 -24.74 15.33
N HIS A 125 -10.15 -23.47 15.05
CA HIS A 125 -10.52 -22.78 13.82
C HIS A 125 -9.31 -22.18 13.09
N ALA A 126 -9.11 -22.59 11.84
CA ALA A 126 -8.18 -21.93 10.93
C ALA A 126 -8.79 -20.63 10.40
N SER A 127 -8.06 -19.52 10.53
CA SER A 127 -8.48 -18.20 10.05
C SER A 127 -7.88 -17.90 8.67
N VAL A 128 -8.70 -17.33 7.78
CA VAL A 128 -8.28 -16.95 6.42
C VAL A 128 -7.45 -15.65 6.40
N LYS A 129 -7.44 -14.90 7.50
CA LYS A 129 -6.68 -13.66 7.65
C LYS A 129 -5.77 -13.75 8.87
N LEU A 130 -4.58 -13.15 8.80
CA LEU A 130 -3.73 -12.84 9.96
C LEU A 130 -4.49 -11.82 10.83
N ARG A 131 -5.45 -12.31 11.61
CA ARG A 131 -6.20 -11.50 12.56
C ARG A 131 -5.27 -11.23 13.74
N LYS A 132 -5.11 -9.97 14.16
CA LYS A 132 -4.30 -9.56 15.33
C LYS A 132 -4.40 -10.60 16.45
N LEU A 133 -3.26 -11.02 16.99
CA LEU A 133 -3.14 -12.10 17.97
C LEU A 133 -4.01 -11.91 19.22
N ALA A 134 -4.39 -10.67 19.52
CA ALA A 134 -5.14 -10.23 20.71
C ALA A 134 -6.60 -10.73 20.88
N HIS A 135 -7.23 -11.34 19.87
CA HIS A 135 -8.61 -11.83 19.98
C HIS A 135 -8.75 -13.26 19.47
N ILE A 136 -8.60 -14.22 20.38
CA ILE A 136 -8.95 -15.62 20.18
C ILE A 136 -9.77 -16.04 21.40
N ASP A 137 -11.00 -16.47 21.18
CA ASP A 137 -11.95 -16.74 22.27
C ASP A 137 -11.75 -18.12 22.91
N SER A 138 -11.09 -19.08 22.24
CA SER A 138 -10.71 -20.36 22.85
C SER A 138 -9.62 -21.14 22.09
N PHE A 139 -8.84 -21.91 22.87
CA PHE A 139 -7.91 -22.94 22.37
C PHE A 139 -8.49 -24.29 22.77
N ASP A 140 -9.46 -24.78 21.98
CA ASP A 140 -10.16 -26.06 22.23
C ASP A 140 -9.76 -27.17 21.22
N GLY A 141 -8.63 -26.98 20.53
CA GLY A 141 -8.17 -27.90 19.48
C GLY A 141 -7.25 -29.01 19.99
N ASP A 142 -6.59 -29.71 19.07
CA ASP A 142 -5.66 -30.77 19.46
C ASP A 142 -4.38 -30.21 20.09
N THR A 143 -3.86 -30.95 21.07
CA THR A 143 -2.53 -30.70 21.65
C THR A 143 -1.47 -31.36 20.78
N ILE A 144 -0.43 -30.60 20.42
CA ILE A 144 0.66 -31.06 19.54
C ILE A 144 1.99 -30.76 20.19
N VAL A 145 2.91 -31.71 20.07
CA VAL A 145 4.27 -31.58 20.58
C VAL A 145 5.22 -31.39 19.40
N TYR A 146 6.03 -30.35 19.45
CA TYR A 146 7.14 -30.16 18.51
C TYR A 146 8.47 -30.15 19.25
N SER A 147 9.48 -30.78 18.66
CA SER A 147 10.86 -30.61 19.12
C SER A 147 11.39 -29.22 18.70
N LYS A 148 12.43 -28.72 19.38
CA LYS A 148 13.10 -27.48 18.97
C LYS A 148 13.62 -27.55 17.51
N GLU A 149 14.06 -28.72 17.06
CA GLU A 149 14.53 -28.94 15.69
C GLU A 149 13.39 -28.82 14.66
N ASP A 150 12.20 -29.33 14.99
CA ASP A 150 11.03 -29.23 14.11
C ASP A 150 10.52 -27.79 14.03
N LEU A 151 10.58 -27.03 15.13
CA LEU A 151 10.27 -25.60 15.12
C LEU A 151 11.25 -24.80 14.25
N MET A 152 12.54 -25.16 14.26
CA MET A 152 13.53 -24.56 13.36
C MET A 152 13.24 -24.88 11.89
N LYS A 153 12.83 -26.11 11.56
CA LYS A 153 12.40 -26.47 10.20
C LYS A 153 11.16 -25.70 9.78
N LEU A 154 10.16 -25.56 10.67
CA LEU A 154 8.94 -24.80 10.39
C LEU A 154 9.19 -23.29 10.21
N LYS A 155 10.22 -22.74 10.87
CA LYS A 155 10.70 -21.38 10.62
C LYS A 155 11.42 -21.26 9.28
N SER A 156 12.30 -22.20 8.97
CA SER A 156 13.03 -22.24 7.69
C SER A 156 12.08 -22.40 6.50
N ASP A 157 10.96 -23.11 6.68
CA ASP A 157 9.90 -23.28 5.69
C ASP A 157 8.97 -22.04 5.55
N TYR A 158 9.24 -20.94 6.28
CA TYR A 158 8.36 -19.75 6.35
C TYR A 158 6.92 -20.05 6.81
N LYS A 159 6.72 -21.15 7.56
CA LYS A 159 5.40 -21.54 8.06
C LYS A 159 5.06 -20.82 9.36
N ILE A 160 6.03 -20.43 10.18
CA ILE A 160 5.78 -19.60 11.36
C ILE A 160 5.88 -18.15 10.93
N ILE A 161 4.75 -17.43 11.01
CA ILE A 161 4.66 -16.07 10.50
C ILE A 161 4.67 -15.06 11.63
N ASP A 162 4.03 -15.28 12.77
CA ASP A 162 3.97 -14.23 13.80
C ASP A 162 4.01 -14.84 15.20
N ILE A 163 4.67 -14.13 16.11
CA ILE A 163 4.88 -14.53 17.50
C ILE A 163 4.38 -13.37 18.36
N ALA A 164 3.32 -13.61 19.15
CA ALA A 164 2.93 -12.71 20.22
C ALA A 164 3.31 -13.34 21.56
N LYS A 165 4.05 -12.58 22.35
CA LYS A 165 4.27 -12.83 23.77
C LYS A 165 3.10 -12.22 24.54
N GLU A 166 2.57 -12.94 25.52
CA GLU A 166 1.57 -12.44 26.47
C GLU A 166 2.26 -11.87 27.72
#